data_AF-A0A366ZYX9-F1
#
_entry.id   AF-A0A366ZYX9-F1
#
_cell.length_a   1.000
_cell.length_b   1.000
_cell.length_c   1.000
_cell.angle_alpha   90.00
_cell.angle_beta   90.00
_cell.angle_gamma   90.00
#
_symmetry.space_group_name_H-M   'P 1'
#
loop_
_entity.id
_entity.type
_entity.pdbx_description
1 polymer ?
#
loop_
_entity_poly.entity_id
_entity_poly.type
_entity_poly.pdbx_seq_one_letter_code
_entity_poly.pdbx_strand_id
1 'polypeptide(L)'
;SNLCSEILQVSEASEYNEDLSYAHVGQDISCNLGSMNIAKTMDSPDFGRSVETAIRALTAVSVMSDIQSVPSIAKGNAASHAIGLGQMNLHGYLARERVHYGSEEGIDFTNMYFYAVLFHALRASNRIAIETGQRFGGFEDSKYASGAVSYTHL
;
A
#
# COMPACT_ATOMS: atom_id res chain seq x y z
N SER A 1 -3.08 9.60 10.98
CA SER A 1 -2.65 8.23 11.32
C SER A 1 -3.84 7.40 11.78
N ASN A 2 -3.76 6.06 11.75
CA ASN A 2 -4.73 5.16 12.37
C ASN A 2 -4.32 4.77 13.81
N LEU A 3 -5.13 3.89 14.41
CA LEU A 3 -4.96 3.34 15.76
C LEU A 3 -3.63 2.61 16.00
N CYS A 4 -3.07 1.96 14.98
CA CYS A 4 -1.82 1.20 15.10
C CYS A 4 -0.59 1.97 14.58
N SER A 5 -0.75 3.27 14.28
CA SER A 5 0.30 4.23 13.87
C SER A 5 0.97 4.02 12.51
N GLU A 6 0.47 3.10 11.68
CA GLU A 6 1.09 2.68 10.42
C GLU A 6 0.45 3.29 9.16
N ILE A 7 -0.74 3.86 9.26
CA ILE A 7 -1.45 4.43 8.08
C ILE A 7 -1.20 5.93 7.96
N LEU A 8 -0.51 6.32 6.90
CA LEU A 8 -0.20 7.70 6.57
C LEU A 8 -0.67 8.00 5.15
N GLN A 9 -1.81 8.69 5.03
CA GLN A 9 -2.41 9.10 3.76
C GLN A 9 -2.96 10.52 3.90
N VAL A 10 -3.24 11.17 2.78
CA VAL A 10 -3.90 12.48 2.74
C VAL A 10 -5.40 12.32 3.04
N SER A 11 -6.00 13.34 3.65
CA SER A 11 -7.44 13.41 3.90
C SER A 11 -7.98 14.80 3.57
N GLU A 12 -9.25 14.87 3.21
CA GLU A 12 -9.96 16.12 2.90
C GLU A 12 -11.18 16.22 3.82
N ALA A 13 -11.38 17.39 4.45
CA ALA A 13 -12.48 17.58 5.38
C ALA A 13 -13.85 17.51 4.67
N SER A 14 -14.83 16.91 5.35
CA SER A 14 -16.24 16.99 4.93
C SER A 14 -16.93 18.17 5.60
N GLU A 15 -17.92 18.75 4.91
CA GLU A 15 -18.78 19.81 5.44
C GLU A 15 -20.22 19.29 5.53
N TYR A 16 -20.91 19.67 6.61
CA TYR A 16 -22.27 19.21 6.92
C TYR A 16 -23.24 20.39 7.00
N ASN A 17 -24.48 20.15 6.59
CA ASN A 17 -25.61 21.03 6.85
C ASN A 17 -26.10 20.84 8.30
N GLU A 18 -26.97 21.73 8.79
CA GLU A 18 -27.55 21.64 10.14
C GLU A 18 -28.38 20.36 10.37
N ASP A 19 -28.93 19.76 9.31
CA ASP A 19 -29.67 18.50 9.34
C ASP A 19 -28.77 17.25 9.27
N LEU A 20 -27.44 17.43 9.37
CA LEU A 20 -26.39 16.41 9.24
C LEU A 20 -26.25 15.80 7.84
N SER A 21 -26.98 16.28 6.84
CA SER A 21 -26.68 15.92 5.45
C SER A 21 -25.32 16.52 5.02
N TYR A 22 -24.66 15.89 4.06
CA TYR A 22 -23.38 16.38 3.54
C TYR A 22 -23.61 17.60 2.64
N ALA A 23 -23.00 18.72 2.98
CA ALA A 23 -22.84 19.87 2.10
C ALA A 23 -21.68 19.63 1.11
N HIS A 24 -20.58 19.06 1.62
CA HIS A 24 -19.43 18.59 0.84
C HIS A 24 -18.94 17.27 1.41
N VAL A 25 -18.83 16.25 0.56
CA VAL A 25 -18.25 14.96 0.96
C VAL A 25 -16.74 15.05 0.73
N GLY A 26 -15.97 15.12 1.80
CA GLY A 26 -14.51 15.07 1.77
C GLY A 26 -13.98 13.66 1.49
N GLN A 27 -12.71 13.42 1.83
CA GLN A 27 -12.04 12.14 1.64
C GLN A 27 -11.45 11.68 2.97
N ASP A 28 -12.08 10.66 3.55
CA ASP A 28 -11.57 9.98 4.72
C ASP A 28 -10.89 8.66 4.32
N ILE A 29 -10.11 8.11 5.24
CA ILE A 29 -9.21 6.97 4.98
C ILE A 29 -9.82 5.69 5.53
N SER A 30 -10.10 4.72 4.66
CA SER A 30 -10.18 3.30 5.03
C SER A 30 -8.90 2.58 4.62
N CYS A 31 -8.61 1.46 5.28
CA CYS A 31 -7.43 0.68 4.97
C CYS A 31 -7.76 -0.82 4.89
N ASN A 32 -7.28 -1.49 3.84
CA ASN A 32 -7.19 -2.93 3.80
C ASN A 32 -5.72 -3.38 3.75
N LEU A 33 -5.41 -4.34 4.63
CA LEU A 33 -4.05 -4.75 4.92
C LEU A 33 -3.86 -6.24 4.62
N GLY A 34 -2.66 -6.57 4.16
CA GLY A 34 -2.19 -7.94 4.03
C GLY A 34 -0.69 -7.97 4.21
N SER A 35 -0.13 -9.08 4.68
CA SER A 35 1.31 -9.18 4.90
C SER A 35 1.89 -10.45 4.32
N MET A 36 3.04 -10.32 3.66
CA MET A 36 3.78 -11.47 3.16
C MET A 36 4.73 -12.00 4.25
N ASN A 37 4.92 -13.32 4.29
CA ASN A 37 5.94 -13.93 5.12
C ASN A 37 7.27 -13.91 4.39
N ILE A 38 8.24 -13.12 4.88
CA ILE A 38 9.54 -12.89 4.24
C ILE A 38 10.24 -14.19 3.87
N ALA A 39 10.31 -15.16 4.79
CA ALA A 39 10.98 -16.44 4.51
C ALA A 39 10.34 -17.19 3.35
N LYS A 40 9.00 -17.28 3.32
CA LYS A 40 8.29 -17.96 2.23
C LYS A 40 8.38 -17.19 0.91
N THR A 41 8.44 -15.86 0.95
CA THR A 41 8.63 -15.04 -0.24
C THR A 41 10.02 -15.24 -0.82
N MET A 42 11.06 -15.31 0.02
CA MET A 42 12.44 -15.58 -0.40
C MET A 42 12.62 -17.00 -0.97
N ASP A 43 11.87 -17.97 -0.46
CA ASP A 43 11.86 -19.34 -0.99
C ASP A 43 11.01 -19.49 -2.27
N SER A 44 10.28 -18.44 -2.68
CA SER A 44 9.43 -18.48 -3.88
C SER A 44 10.29 -18.54 -5.14
N PRO A 45 9.96 -19.40 -6.12
CA PRO A 45 10.65 -19.41 -7.41
C PRO A 45 10.39 -18.13 -8.23
N ASP A 46 9.37 -17.35 -7.87
CA ASP A 46 9.03 -16.09 -8.52
C ASP A 46 8.58 -15.05 -7.48
N PHE A 47 9.56 -14.31 -6.96
CA PHE A 47 9.35 -13.23 -5.99
C PHE A 47 8.40 -12.15 -6.52
N GLY A 48 8.61 -11.72 -7.78
CA GLY A 48 7.85 -10.64 -8.39
C GLY A 48 6.38 -10.98 -8.54
N ARG A 49 6.08 -12.22 -8.94
CA ARG A 49 4.71 -12.72 -9.00
C ARG A 49 4.06 -12.83 -7.63
N SER A 50 4.81 -13.18 -6.58
CA SER A 50 4.27 -13.19 -5.21
C SER A 50 3.81 -11.78 -4.78
N VAL A 51 4.64 -10.76 -5.02
CA VAL A 51 4.29 -9.35 -4.75
C VAL A 51 3.09 -8.92 -5.60
N GLU A 52 3.12 -9.14 -6.91
CA GLU A 52 2.03 -8.75 -7.82
C GLU A 52 0.70 -9.39 -7.42
N THR A 53 0.73 -10.67 -7.01
CA THR A 53 -0.46 -11.38 -6.53
C THR A 53 -1.03 -10.72 -5.27
N ALA A 54 -0.18 -10.36 -4.32
CA ALA A 54 -0.60 -9.70 -3.09
C ALA A 54 -1.20 -8.31 -3.35
N ILE A 55 -0.58 -7.53 -4.24
CA ILE A 55 -1.10 -6.23 -4.68
C ILE A 55 -2.49 -6.38 -5.28
N ARG A 56 -2.66 -7.30 -6.25
CA ARG A 56 -3.96 -7.53 -6.90
C ARG A 56 -5.03 -7.99 -5.91
N ALA A 57 -4.68 -8.88 -4.97
CA ALA A 57 -5.60 -9.33 -3.94
C ALA A 57 -6.08 -8.18 -3.05
N LEU A 58 -5.16 -7.31 -2.62
CA LEU A 58 -5.51 -6.12 -1.81
C LEU A 58 -6.28 -5.09 -2.63
N THR A 59 -5.93 -4.86 -3.90
CA THR A 59 -6.69 -3.99 -4.80
C THR A 59 -8.13 -4.50 -4.96
N ALA A 60 -8.32 -5.82 -5.07
CA ALA A 60 -9.66 -6.40 -5.16
C ALA A 60 -10.49 -6.11 -3.91
N VAL A 61 -9.91 -6.17 -2.70
CA VAL A 61 -10.61 -5.81 -1.46
C VAL A 61 -11.06 -4.34 -1.49
N SER A 62 -10.18 -3.42 -1.92
CA SER A 62 -10.55 -2.00 -2.08
C SER A 62 -11.70 -1.84 -3.09
N VAL A 63 -11.61 -2.47 -4.27
CA VAL A 63 -12.65 -2.36 -5.31
C VAL A 63 -14.01 -2.92 -4.86
N MET A 64 -14.02 -3.98 -4.07
CA MET A 64 -15.27 -4.58 -3.54
C MET A 64 -15.85 -3.82 -2.35
N SER A 65 -15.12 -2.88 -1.76
CA SER A 65 -15.54 -2.18 -0.53
C SER A 65 -16.39 -0.95 -0.84
N ASP A 66 -17.61 -0.94 -0.33
CA ASP A 66 -18.52 0.21 -0.38
C ASP A 66 -19.14 0.45 1.00
N ILE A 67 -18.60 1.42 1.76
CA ILE A 67 -19.02 1.72 3.13
C ILE A 67 -20.07 2.83 3.10
N GLN A 68 -21.27 2.47 2.67
CA GLN A 68 -22.36 3.42 2.42
C GLN A 68 -22.82 4.21 3.65
N SER A 69 -22.55 3.68 4.85
CA SER A 69 -22.86 4.37 6.11
C SER A 69 -21.96 5.59 6.37
N VAL A 70 -20.82 5.71 5.69
CA VAL A 70 -19.88 6.84 5.82
C VAL A 70 -19.41 7.29 4.44
N PRO A 71 -20.16 8.19 3.76
CA PRO A 71 -19.89 8.61 2.39
C PRO A 71 -18.46 9.10 2.11
N SER A 72 -17.82 9.80 3.05
CA SER A 72 -16.43 10.27 2.91
C SER A 72 -15.42 9.12 2.83
N ILE A 73 -15.67 8.00 3.53
CA ILE A 73 -14.85 6.79 3.47
C ILE A 73 -15.05 6.07 2.13
N ALA A 74 -16.30 5.91 1.69
CA ALA A 74 -16.61 5.30 0.40
C ALA A 74 -15.98 6.08 -0.75
N LYS A 75 -16.11 7.43 -0.73
CA LYS A 75 -15.47 8.33 -1.70
C LYS A 75 -13.95 8.23 -1.65
N GLY A 76 -13.35 8.25 -0.46
CA GLY A 76 -11.90 8.14 -0.28
C GLY A 76 -11.32 6.82 -0.82
N ASN A 77 -11.96 5.69 -0.52
CA ASN A 77 -11.58 4.38 -1.05
C ASN A 77 -11.70 4.32 -2.58
N ALA A 78 -12.84 4.75 -3.13
CA ALA A 78 -13.08 4.71 -4.56
C ALA A 78 -12.16 5.65 -5.36
N ALA A 79 -11.71 6.75 -4.77
CA ALA A 79 -10.79 7.68 -5.42
C ALA A 79 -9.32 7.23 -5.33
N SER A 80 -8.90 6.72 -4.17
CA SER A 80 -7.48 6.42 -3.91
C SER A 80 -7.06 5.02 -4.31
N HIS A 81 -7.97 4.04 -4.19
CA HIS A 81 -7.65 2.60 -4.25
C HIS A 81 -6.47 2.21 -3.34
N ALA A 82 -6.32 2.90 -2.21
CA ALA A 82 -5.17 2.74 -1.32
C ALA A 82 -5.18 1.38 -0.62
N ILE A 83 -4.01 0.73 -0.58
CA ILE A 83 -3.80 -0.58 0.05
C ILE A 83 -2.55 -0.55 0.94
N GLY A 84 -2.47 -1.45 1.93
CA GLY A 84 -1.25 -1.63 2.71
C GLY A 84 -0.71 -3.06 2.62
N LEU A 85 0.38 -3.23 1.87
CA LEU A 85 1.15 -4.48 1.82
C LEU A 85 2.27 -4.45 2.86
N GLY A 86 2.05 -5.12 3.99
CA GLY A 86 3.04 -5.30 5.04
C GLY A 86 3.93 -6.53 4.85
N GLN A 87 4.91 -6.66 5.74
CA GLN A 87 5.84 -7.79 5.77
C GLN A 87 5.89 -8.35 7.19
N MET A 88 6.06 -9.67 7.31
CA MET A 88 6.21 -10.33 8.60
C MET A 88 7.30 -11.39 8.55
N ASN A 89 7.68 -11.91 9.72
CA ASN A 89 8.66 -12.99 9.87
C ASN A 89 10.11 -12.61 9.50
N LEU A 90 10.47 -11.32 9.59
CA LEU A 90 11.84 -10.86 9.34
C LEU A 90 12.83 -11.59 10.25
N HIS A 91 12.61 -11.55 11.57
CA HIS A 91 13.51 -12.19 12.51
C HIS A 91 13.57 -13.71 12.32
N GLY A 92 12.45 -14.36 11.98
CA GLY A 92 12.44 -15.79 11.69
C GLY A 92 13.27 -16.16 10.44
N TYR A 93 13.22 -15.33 9.40
CA TYR A 93 14.08 -15.50 8.22
C TYR A 93 15.56 -15.28 8.56
N LEU A 94 15.89 -14.17 9.21
CA LEU A 94 17.27 -13.86 9.60
C LEU A 94 17.87 -14.97 10.47
N ALA A 95 17.11 -15.48 11.46
CA ALA A 95 17.54 -16.57 12.31
C ALA A 95 17.79 -17.87 11.52
N ARG A 96 16.94 -18.20 10.53
CA ARG A 96 17.10 -19.37 9.66
C ARG A 96 18.40 -19.30 8.85
N GLU A 97 18.70 -18.13 8.30
CA GLU A 97 19.92 -17.86 7.54
C GLU A 97 21.15 -17.56 8.43
N ARG A 98 21.00 -17.69 9.76
CA ARG A 98 22.05 -17.46 10.77
C ARG A 98 22.58 -16.02 10.78
N VAL A 99 21.74 -15.07 10.41
CA VAL A 99 22.01 -13.63 10.48
C VAL A 99 21.45 -13.06 11.79
N HIS A 100 22.30 -12.36 12.54
CA HIS A 100 21.86 -11.73 13.79
C HIS A 100 20.97 -10.52 13.49
N TYR A 101 19.86 -10.42 14.21
CA TYR A 101 18.97 -9.26 14.10
C TYR A 101 19.71 -7.97 14.47
N GLY A 102 19.61 -6.95 13.62
CA GLY A 102 20.30 -5.67 13.80
C GLY A 102 21.79 -5.67 13.46
N SER A 103 22.34 -6.79 12.95
CA SER A 103 23.67 -6.79 12.33
C SER A 103 23.67 -6.00 11.03
N GLU A 104 24.86 -5.61 10.56
CA GLU A 104 25.05 -4.94 9.27
C GLU A 104 24.42 -5.73 8.11
N GLU A 105 24.64 -7.05 8.09
CA GLU A 105 24.04 -7.96 7.11
C GLU A 105 22.50 -7.99 7.22
N GLY A 106 21.95 -8.03 8.44
CA GLY A 106 20.50 -8.01 8.64
C GLY A 106 19.85 -6.71 8.18
N ILE A 107 20.55 -5.58 8.36
CA ILE A 107 20.12 -4.26 7.87
C ILE A 107 20.19 -4.22 6.35
N ASP A 108 21.29 -4.69 5.75
CA ASP A 108 21.47 -4.72 4.29
C ASP A 108 20.44 -5.62 3.60
N PHE A 109 20.21 -6.81 4.16
CA PHE A 109 19.14 -7.69 3.69
C PHE A 109 17.78 -6.99 3.75
N THR A 110 17.46 -6.35 4.86
CA THR A 110 16.17 -5.67 5.03
C THR A 110 16.01 -4.56 4.00
N ASN A 111 17.06 -3.76 3.80
CA ASN A 111 17.08 -2.69 2.80
C ASN A 111 16.81 -3.24 1.39
N MET A 112 17.59 -4.23 0.95
CA MET A 112 17.45 -4.81 -0.38
C MET A 112 16.13 -5.56 -0.58
N TYR A 113 15.63 -6.23 0.46
CA TYR A 113 14.32 -6.89 0.42
C TYR A 113 13.19 -5.87 0.20
N PHE A 114 13.14 -4.81 1.01
CA PHE A 114 12.09 -3.78 0.87
C PHE A 114 12.23 -2.99 -0.43
N TYR A 115 13.46 -2.76 -0.91
CA TYR A 115 13.70 -2.18 -2.23
C TYR A 115 13.07 -3.03 -3.35
N ALA A 116 13.30 -4.35 -3.32
CA ALA A 116 12.72 -5.27 -4.29
C ALA A 116 11.18 -5.33 -4.20
N VAL A 117 10.62 -5.40 -2.99
CA VAL A 117 9.16 -5.35 -2.79
C VAL A 117 8.57 -4.07 -3.38
N LEU A 118 9.17 -2.91 -3.09
CA LEU A 118 8.69 -1.62 -3.59
C LEU A 118 8.69 -1.58 -5.13
N PHE A 119 9.79 -2.00 -5.76
CA PHE A 119 9.88 -2.05 -7.21
C PHE A 119 8.75 -2.90 -7.83
N HIS A 120 8.55 -4.11 -7.31
CA HIS A 120 7.51 -5.00 -7.82
C HIS A 120 6.09 -4.50 -7.51
N ALA A 121 5.88 -3.85 -6.37
CA ALA A 121 4.59 -3.26 -6.00
C ALA A 121 4.22 -2.11 -6.94
N LEU A 122 5.15 -1.20 -7.23
CA LEU A 122 4.93 -0.10 -8.17
C LEU A 122 4.70 -0.60 -9.59
N ARG A 123 5.47 -1.60 -10.04
CA ARG A 123 5.26 -2.25 -11.33
C ARG A 123 3.86 -2.88 -11.43
N ALA A 124 3.42 -3.59 -10.39
CA ALA A 124 2.09 -4.20 -10.36
C ALA A 124 0.98 -3.13 -10.38
N SER A 125 1.11 -2.07 -9.58
CA SER A 125 0.17 -0.94 -9.57
C SER A 125 0.08 -0.25 -10.93
N ASN A 126 1.22 0.03 -11.57
CA ASN A 126 1.25 0.59 -12.93
C ASN A 126 0.58 -0.33 -13.96
N ARG A 127 0.83 -1.64 -13.89
CA ARG A 127 0.17 -2.62 -14.77
C ARG A 127 -1.34 -2.62 -14.58
N ILE A 128 -1.83 -2.61 -13.33
CA ILE A 128 -3.26 -2.51 -13.04
C ILE A 128 -3.83 -1.25 -13.69
N ALA A 129 -3.16 -0.11 -13.56
CA ALA A 129 -3.63 1.14 -14.15
C ALA A 129 -3.70 1.08 -15.70
N ILE A 130 -2.75 0.39 -16.34
CA ILE A 130 -2.79 0.14 -17.79
C ILE A 130 -3.95 -0.80 -18.15
N GLU A 131 -4.15 -1.87 -17.37
CA GLU A 131 -5.19 -2.88 -17.61
C GLU A 131 -6.60 -2.33 -17.42
N THR A 132 -6.81 -1.45 -16.43
CA THR A 132 -8.12 -0.86 -16.12
C THR A 132 -8.37 0.47 -16.84
N GLY A 133 -7.31 1.12 -17.34
CA GLY A 133 -7.37 2.48 -17.88
C GLY A 133 -7.62 3.55 -16.80
N GLN A 134 -7.43 3.21 -15.52
CA GLN A 134 -7.72 4.09 -14.38
C GLN A 134 -6.48 4.31 -13.53
N ARG A 135 -6.33 5.52 -12.98
CA ARG A 135 -5.29 5.90 -12.03
C ARG A 135 -5.98 6.41 -10.76
N PHE A 136 -5.28 6.41 -9.63
CA PHE A 136 -5.82 7.01 -8.41
C PHE A 136 -6.04 8.52 -8.62
N GLY A 137 -7.02 9.08 -7.91
CA GLY A 137 -7.37 10.50 -7.99
C GLY A 137 -6.20 11.42 -7.63
N GLY A 138 -5.93 12.42 -8.48
CA GLY A 138 -4.80 13.35 -8.27
C GLY A 138 -3.43 12.76 -8.66
N PHE A 139 -3.39 11.68 -9.45
CA PHE A 139 -2.14 11.10 -9.94
C PHE A 139 -1.24 12.13 -10.63
N GLU A 140 -1.80 13.02 -11.46
CA GLU A 140 -1.09 14.05 -12.22
C GLU A 140 -0.30 15.01 -11.32
N ASP A 141 -0.81 15.29 -10.11
CA ASP A 141 -0.18 16.17 -9.14
C ASP A 141 0.84 15.44 -8.25
N SER A 142 0.95 14.12 -8.40
CA SER A 142 1.82 13.28 -7.57
C SER A 142 3.28 13.30 -8.06
N LYS A 143 4.20 12.96 -7.16
CA LYS A 143 5.60 12.73 -7.52
C LYS A 143 5.78 11.55 -8.48
N TYR A 144 4.81 10.64 -8.57
CA TYR A 144 4.85 9.54 -9.53
C TYR A 144 4.70 10.05 -10.96
N ALA A 145 3.79 11.01 -11.18
CA ALA A 145 3.59 11.61 -12.51
C ALA A 145 4.80 12.45 -12.94
N SER A 146 5.41 13.21 -12.02
CA SER A 146 6.60 14.01 -12.32
C SER A 146 7.90 13.19 -12.41
N GLY A 147 7.88 11.91 -12.02
CA GLY A 147 9.07 11.06 -11.95
C GLY A 147 10.01 11.39 -10.79
N ALA A 148 9.61 12.28 -9.88
CA ALA A 148 10.42 12.70 -8.73
C ALA A 148 10.47 11.68 -7.59
N VAL A 149 9.73 10.56 -7.70
CA VAL A 149 9.87 9.44 -6.76
C VAL A 149 11.25 8.80 -6.94
N SER A 150 12.14 9.05 -5.99
CA SER A 150 13.49 8.50 -5.95
C SER A 150 13.53 7.26 -5.08
N TYR A 151 14.13 6.19 -5.59
CA TYR A 151 14.38 4.94 -4.86
C TYR A 151 15.57 5.04 -3.87
N THR A 152 16.23 6.19 -3.79
CA THR A 152 17.59 6.34 -3.26
C THR A 152 17.67 6.87 -1.82
N HIS A 153 16.53 7.17 -1.18
CA HIS A 153 16.48 7.77 0.16
C HIS A 153 15.42 7.12 1.09
N LEU A 154 15.19 5.82 0.93
CA LEU A 154 14.48 5.00 1.93
C LEU A 154 15.48 4.35 2.88
#